data_AF-E8N4A1-F1
#
_entry.id   AF-E8N4A1-F1
#
_cell.length_a   1.000
_cell.length_b   1.000
_cell.length_c   1.000
_cell.angle_alpha   90.00
_cell.angle_beta   90.00
_cell.angle_gamma   90.00
#
_symmetry.space_group_name_H-M   'P 1'
#
loop_
_entity.id
_entity.type
_entity.pdbx_description
1 polymer ?
#
loop_
_entity_poly.entity_id
_entity_poly.type
_entity_poly.pdbx_seq_one_letter_code
_entity_poly.pdbx_strand_id
1 'polypeptide(L)'
;MWIMRTGAQWKDMPERYPPYQTCHRRFQKWARLGAFEEMLKALVQDMKERGDLDLTECFIDGTFVIAKKGQRYKDHGSGRPLWSSYRHIR
;
A
#
# COMPACT_ATOMS: atom_id res chain seq x y z
N MET A 1 3.65 -9.31 0.41
CA MET A 1 2.30 -8.68 0.37
C MET A 1 1.98 -8.33 -1.07
N TRP A 2 0.76 -8.60 -1.56
CA TRP A 2 0.40 -8.46 -2.99
C TRP A 2 0.63 -7.04 -3.55
N ILE A 3 0.35 -6.01 -2.74
CA ILE A 3 0.58 -4.60 -3.11
C ILE A 3 2.06 -4.27 -3.30
N MET A 4 2.97 -4.85 -2.51
CA MET A 4 4.42 -4.60 -2.68
C MET A 4 4.95 -5.18 -4.00
N ARG A 5 4.31 -6.24 -4.50
CA ARG A 5 4.70 -6.87 -5.77
C ARG A 5 4.13 -6.14 -6.98
N THR A 6 2.93 -5.58 -6.85
CA THR A 6 2.17 -5.08 -8.01
C THR A 6 2.12 -3.56 -8.11
N GLY A 7 2.35 -2.83 -7.02
CA GLY A 7 2.17 -1.38 -6.97
C GLY A 7 0.72 -0.91 -7.17
N ALA A 8 -0.24 -1.83 -7.22
CA ALA A 8 -1.65 -1.52 -7.44
C ALA A 8 -2.25 -0.73 -6.26
N GLN A 9 -3.41 -0.10 -6.50
CA GLN A 9 -4.08 0.65 -5.44
C GLN A 9 -4.64 -0.32 -4.39
N TRP A 10 -4.60 0.08 -3.11
CA TRP A 10 -5.08 -0.75 -2.01
C TRP A 10 -6.53 -1.21 -2.18
N LYS A 11 -7.39 -0.35 -2.73
CA LYS A 11 -8.80 -0.67 -3.00
C LYS A 11 -8.99 -1.72 -4.10
N ASP A 12 -7.99 -1.93 -4.95
CA ASP A 12 -8.02 -2.91 -6.05
C ASP A 12 -7.49 -4.28 -5.57
N MET A 13 -7.27 -4.44 -4.27
CA MET A 13 -6.75 -5.69 -3.72
C MET A 13 -7.78 -6.82 -3.90
N PRO A 14 -7.37 -7.99 -4.40
CA PRO A 14 -8.27 -9.11 -4.62
C PRO A 14 -8.97 -9.58 -3.34
N GLU A 15 -10.23 -9.99 -3.48
CA GLU A 15 -11.10 -10.41 -2.37
C GLU A 15 -10.61 -11.64 -1.59
N ARG A 16 -9.72 -12.45 -2.20
CA ARG A 16 -9.04 -13.56 -1.51
C ARG A 16 -8.15 -13.12 -0.34
N TYR A 17 -7.85 -11.83 -0.21
CA TYR A 17 -7.06 -11.28 0.89
C TYR A 17 -7.97 -10.64 1.94
N PRO A 18 -7.50 -10.50 3.21
CA PRO A 18 -8.21 -9.73 4.22
C PRO A 18 -8.54 -8.30 3.75
N PRO A 19 -9.52 -7.60 4.34
CA PRO A 19 -9.88 -6.25 3.92
C PRO A 19 -8.67 -5.32 3.78
N TYR A 20 -8.63 -4.51 2.72
CA TYR A 20 -7.46 -3.70 2.37
C TYR A 20 -7.02 -2.75 3.48
N GLN A 21 -7.95 -2.27 4.32
CA GLN A 21 -7.67 -1.41 5.47
C GLN A 21 -6.80 -2.13 6.51
N THR A 22 -7.02 -3.43 6.70
CA THR A 22 -6.23 -4.27 7.62
C THR A 22 -4.82 -4.48 7.08
N CYS A 23 -4.70 -4.79 5.79
CA CYS A 23 -3.40 -4.93 5.14
C CYS A 23 -2.63 -3.60 5.13
N HIS A 24 -3.30 -2.48 4.85
CA HIS A 24 -2.71 -1.14 4.87
C HIS A 24 -2.20 -0.77 6.27
N ARG A 25 -2.99 -1.00 7.32
CA ARG A 25 -2.56 -0.75 8.71
C ARG A 25 -1.35 -1.59 9.10
N ARG A 26 -1.30 -2.86 8.69
CA ARG A 26 -0.14 -3.73 8.94
C ARG A 26 1.09 -3.24 8.20
N PHE A 27 0.94 -2.84 6.94
CA PHE A 27 2.03 -2.26 6.16
C PHE A 27 2.58 -0.99 6.80
N GLN A 28 1.72 -0.06 7.21
CA GLN A 28 2.14 1.14 7.92
C GLN A 28 2.84 0.83 9.24
N LYS A 29 2.42 -0.22 9.96
CA LYS A 29 3.11 -0.68 11.17
C LYS A 29 4.52 -1.17 10.82
N TRP A 30 4.69 -1.98 9.78
CA TRP A 30 6.01 -2.45 9.34
C TRP A 30 6.92 -1.31 8.88
N ALA A 31 6.40 -0.36 8.10
CA ALA A 31 7.16 0.80 7.67
C ALA A 31 7.65 1.62 8.86
N ARG A 32 6.78 1.89 9.85
CA ARG A 32 7.15 2.63 11.07
C ARG A 32 8.15 1.90 11.95
N LEU A 33 8.12 0.56 11.94
CA LEU A 33 9.07 -0.26 12.69
C LEU A 33 10.39 -0.49 11.95
N GLY A 34 10.59 0.10 10.75
CA GLY A 34 11.80 -0.10 9.97
C GLY A 34 11.96 -1.52 9.42
N ALA A 35 10.88 -2.33 9.40
CA ALA A 35 10.99 -3.76 9.05
C ALA A 35 11.52 -4.00 7.62
N PHE A 36 11.30 -3.06 6.70
CA PHE A 36 11.83 -3.15 5.34
C PHE A 36 13.34 -2.88 5.28
N GLU A 37 13.83 -1.96 6.10
CA GLU A 37 15.26 -1.68 6.21
C GLU A 37 16.00 -2.88 6.78
N GLU A 38 15.47 -3.48 7.83
CA GLU A 38 16.04 -4.69 8.44
C GLU A 38 16.02 -5.88 7.46
N MET A 39 14.94 -6.05 6.70
CA MET A 39 14.86 -7.06 5.66
C MET A 39 15.91 -6.84 4.56
N LEU A 40 16.09 -5.60 4.12
CA LEU A 40 17.10 -5.26 3.11
C LEU A 40 18.52 -5.55 3.63
N LYS A 41 18.84 -5.17 4.87
CA LYS A 41 20.14 -5.47 5.49
C LYS A 41 20.40 -6.96 5.54
N ALA A 42 19.40 -7.75 5.95
CA ALA A 42 19.52 -9.21 6.01
C ALA A 42 19.77 -9.82 4.62
N LEU A 43 19.05 -9.34 3.59
CA LEU A 43 19.25 -9.81 2.21
C LEU A 43 20.64 -9.45 1.68
N VAL A 44 21.11 -8.22 1.92
CA VAL A 44 22.46 -7.80 1.53
C VAL A 44 23.53 -8.66 2.21
N GLN A 45 23.32 -8.99 3.49
CA GLN A 45 24.24 -9.84 4.23
C GLN A 45 24.28 -11.26 3.67
N ASP A 46 23.13 -11.87 3.40
CA ASP A 46 23.04 -13.21 2.78
C ASP A 46 23.70 -13.24 1.39
N MET A 47 23.50 -12.21 0.56
CA MET A 47 24.16 -12.12 -0.75
C MET A 47 25.67 -11.96 -0.65
N LYS A 48 26.18 -11.21 0.35
CA LYS A 48 27.62 -11.11 0.61
C LYS A 48 28.21 -12.46 1.01
N GLU A 49 27.51 -13.22 1.85
CA GLU A 49 27.97 -14.54 2.32
C GLU A 49 28.03 -15.56 1.17
N ARG A 50 27.11 -15.47 0.21
CA ARG A 50 27.10 -16.32 -0.99
C ARG A 50 28.12 -15.90 -2.05
N GLY A 51 28.70 -14.71 -1.94
CA GLY A 51 29.57 -14.13 -2.96
C GLY A 51 28.82 -13.59 -4.18
N ASP A 52 27.50 -13.45 -4.09
CA ASP A 52 26.62 -13.03 -5.19
C ASP A 52 26.47 -11.49 -5.28
N LEU A 53 27.17 -10.74 -4.41
CA LEU A 53 27.11 -9.28 -4.38
C LEU A 53 28.42 -8.66 -4.87
N ASP A 54 28.45 -8.29 -6.15
CA ASP A 54 29.51 -7.46 -6.70
C ASP A 54 29.26 -5.98 -6.38
N LEU A 55 30.02 -5.43 -5.44
CA LEU A 55 29.93 -4.01 -5.05
C LEU A 55 30.67 -3.08 -6.00
N THR A 56 31.41 -3.61 -6.99
CA THR A 56 32.09 -2.79 -8.00
C THR A 56 31.12 -2.27 -9.06
N GLU A 57 29.97 -2.94 -9.23
CA GLU A 57 28.92 -2.56 -10.18
C GLU A 57 27.53 -2.65 -9.51
N CYS A 58 27.07 -1.54 -8.92
CA CYS A 58 25.75 -1.46 -8.28
C CYS A 58 24.84 -0.48 -9.03
N PHE A 59 23.71 -0.97 -9.56
CA PHE A 59 22.70 -0.16 -10.24
C PHE A 59 21.54 0.15 -9.27
N ILE A 60 21.25 1.44 -9.10
CA ILE A 60 20.04 1.89 -8.41
C ILE A 60 18.99 2.18 -9.49
N ASP A 61 18.02 1.28 -9.68
CA ASP A 61 16.85 1.52 -10.51
C ASP A 61 15.63 1.89 -9.66
N GLY A 62 14.82 2.83 -10.15
CA GLY A 62 13.68 3.38 -9.43
C GLY A 62 12.48 3.56 -10.34
N THR A 63 11.40 2.83 -10.10
CA THR A 63 10.13 3.01 -10.81
C THR A 63 9.19 3.92 -10.01
N PHE A 64 8.83 5.09 -10.56
CA PHE A 64 7.86 5.98 -9.96
C PHE A 64 6.44 5.65 -10.44
N VAL A 65 5.52 5.36 -9.52
CA VAL A 65 4.09 5.22 -9.82
C VAL A 65 3.37 6.51 -9.45
N ILE A 66 2.89 7.25 -10.46
CA ILE A 66 2.13 8.49 -10.26
C ILE A 66 0.77 8.15 -9.63
N ALA A 67 0.46 8.77 -8.49
CA ALA A 67 -0.88 8.70 -7.92
C ALA A 67 -1.86 9.49 -8.79
N LYS A 68 -2.93 8.84 -9.31
CA LYS A 68 -4.04 9.56 -9.93
C LYS A 68 -4.68 10.48 -8.90
N LYS A 69 -4.59 11.80 -9.12
CA LYS A 69 -5.29 12.84 -8.34
C LYS A 69 -6.78 12.46 -8.29
N GLY A 70 -7.33 12.27 -7.09
CA GLY A 70 -8.75 11.97 -6.91
C GLY A 70 -9.61 13.04 -7.60
N GLN A 71 -10.60 12.63 -8.39
CA GLN A 71 -11.57 13.57 -8.93
C GLN A 71 -12.28 14.26 -7.77
N ARG A 72 -12.26 15.60 -7.76
CA ARG A 72 -13.24 16.36 -6.98
C ARG A 72 -14.59 16.12 -7.64
N TYR A 73 -15.53 15.54 -6.90
CA TYR A 73 -16.91 15.43 -7.34
C TYR A 73 -17.42 16.84 -7.63
N LYS A 74 -17.72 17.15 -8.89
CA LYS A 74 -18.44 18.37 -9.25
C LYS A 74 -19.90 18.09 -8.94
N ASP A 75 -20.37 18.69 -7.85
CA ASP A 75 -21.78 18.68 -7.49
C ASP A 75 -22.56 19.38 -8.61
N HIS A 76 -23.25 18.59 -9.43
CA HIS A 76 -24.26 19.12 -10.36
C HIS A 76 -25.58 18.98 -9.63
N GLY A 77 -26.02 20.09 -9.05
CA GLY A 77 -27.25 20.13 -8.28
C GLY A 77 -28.43 19.57 -9.06
N SER A 78 -29.07 18.54 -8.51
CA SER A 78 -30.52 18.33 -8.52
C SER A 78 -30.86 17.00 -7.83
N GLY A 79 -31.69 17.04 -6.79
CA GLY A 79 -32.32 15.84 -6.22
C GLY A 79 -32.12 15.66 -4.72
N ARG A 80 -33.14 16.06 -3.96
CA ARG A 80 -33.35 16.05 -2.50
C ARG A 80 -32.59 15.00 -1.66
N PRO A 81 -32.11 15.35 -0.44
CA PRO A 81 -31.51 14.40 0.49
C PRO A 81 -32.57 13.51 1.14
N LEU A 82 -32.46 12.20 0.96
CA LEU A 82 -33.20 11.21 1.73
C LEU A 82 -32.54 11.03 3.10
N TRP A 83 -32.91 11.87 4.07
CA TRP A 83 -32.80 11.50 5.48
C TRP A 83 -34.13 10.87 5.89
N SER A 84 -34.18 9.54 5.95
CA SER A 84 -35.30 8.83 6.57
C SER A 84 -34.77 7.76 7.53
N SER A 85 -35.10 7.99 8.80
CA SER A 85 -35.26 7.02 9.88
C SER A 85 -34.02 6.38 10.53
N TYR A 86 -33.52 7.05 11.58
CA TYR A 86 -33.16 6.38 12.84
C TYR A 86 -33.86 7.11 13.98
N ARG A 87 -35.06 6.64 14.37
CA ARG A 87 -35.64 6.95 15.67
C ARG A 87 -36.58 5.81 16.08
N HIS A 88 -36.02 4.78 16.68
CA HIS A 88 -36.74 3.87 17.57
C HIS A 88 -35.75 3.30 18.59
N ILE A 89 -35.66 3.98 19.74
CA ILE A 89 -35.41 3.35 21.05
C ILE A 89 -36.25 4.18 22.02
N ARG A 90 -37.33 3.58 22.53
CA ARG A 90 -37.95 3.97 23.80
C ARG A 90 -37.14 3.36 24.93
#